data_AF-A0A848N3W2-F1
#
_entry.id   AF-A0A848N3W2-F1
#
_cell.length_a   1.000
_cell.length_b   1.000
_cell.length_c   1.000
_cell.angle_alpha   90.00
_cell.angle_beta   90.00
_cell.angle_gamma   90.00
#
_symmetry.space_group_name_H-M   'P 1'
#
loop_
_entity.id
_entity.type
_entity.pdbx_description
1 polymer ?
#
loop_
_entity_poly.entity_id
_entity_poly.type
_entity_poly.pdbx_seq_one_letter_code
_entity_poly.pdbx_strand_id
1 'polypeptide(L)' 'MIPQNFKDILSNTENAGLYQTLALIFFMLFFISLIIYVFSRPKKYYREEENAPLEDDEDDFNFKK' A
#
# COMPACT_ATOMS: atom_id res chain seq x y z
N MET A 1 6.79 14.19 -28.38
CA MET A 1 6.07 15.41 -27.93
C MET A 1 4.91 14.97 -27.05
N ILE A 2 4.81 15.53 -25.84
CA ILE A 2 3.57 15.39 -25.05
C ILE A 2 2.46 16.02 -25.91
N PRO A 3 1.32 15.35 -26.14
CA PRO A 3 0.28 15.88 -27.01
C PRO A 3 -0.15 17.26 -26.50
N GLN A 4 -0.25 18.24 -27.41
CA GLN A 4 -0.52 19.64 -27.06
C GLN A 4 -1.79 19.80 -26.20
N ASN A 5 -2.80 18.95 -26.44
CA ASN A 5 -4.02 18.86 -25.64
C ASN A 5 -3.77 18.63 -24.14
N PHE A 6 -2.78 17.79 -23.77
CA PHE A 6 -2.45 17.55 -22.35
C PHE A 6 -1.78 18.77 -21.72
N LYS A 7 -0.95 19.47 -22.50
CA LYS A 7 -0.29 20.69 -22.04
C LYS A 7 -1.31 21.79 -21.79
N ASP A 8 -2.32 21.92 -22.65
CA ASP A 8 -3.39 22.91 -22.51
C ASP A 8 -4.33 22.62 -21.34
N ILE A 9 -4.63 21.34 -21.05
CA ILE A 9 -5.42 20.96 -19.85
C ILE A 9 -4.65 21.30 -18.56
N LEU A 10 -3.34 21.05 -18.54
CA LEU A 10 -2.53 21.30 -17.36
C LEU A 10 -2.27 22.80 -17.13
N SER A 11 -2.17 23.59 -18.20
CA SER A 11 -1.90 25.02 -18.15
C SER A 11 -3.14 25.91 -17.99
N ASN A 12 -4.33 25.46 -18.43
CA ASN A 12 -5.58 26.24 -18.35
C ASN A 12 -6.46 25.90 -17.14
N THR A 13 -5.94 25.17 -16.15
CA THR A 13 -6.66 25.06 -14.88
C THR A 13 -6.42 26.34 -14.09
N GLU A 14 -7.37 27.27 -14.16
CA GLU A 14 -7.39 28.53 -13.38
C GLU A 14 -7.12 28.28 -11.87
N ASN A 15 -7.46 27.08 -11.40
CA ASN A 15 -7.25 26.60 -10.03
C ASN A 15 -6.18 25.50 -9.91
N ALA A 16 -5.24 25.36 -10.86
CA ALA A 16 -4.18 24.34 -10.86
C ALA A 16 -3.45 24.24 -9.52
N GLY A 17 -3.07 25.39 -8.96
CA GLY A 17 -2.37 25.46 -7.67
C GLY A 17 -3.23 25.01 -6.49
N LEU A 18 -4.54 25.26 -6.53
CA LEU A 18 -5.47 24.79 -5.49
C LEU A 18 -5.62 23.27 -5.55
N TYR A 19 -5.83 22.70 -6.73
CA TYR A 19 -5.92 21.24 -6.89
C TYR A 19 -4.61 20.54 -6.53
N GLN A 20 -3.46 21.11 -6.89
CA GLN A 20 -2.15 20.59 -6.51
C GLN A 20 -1.97 20.59 -4.98
N THR A 21 -2.34 21.67 -4.32
CA THR A 21 -2.25 21.77 -2.85
C THR A 21 -3.20 20.78 -2.18
N LEU A 22 -4.42 20.64 -2.71
CA LEU A 22 -5.40 19.69 -2.20
C LEU A 22 -4.93 18.24 -2.37
N ALA A 23 -4.35 17.89 -3.52
CA ALA A 23 -3.76 16.58 -3.77
C ALA A 23 -2.62 16.27 -2.79
N LEU A 24 -1.76 17.26 -2.49
CA LEU A 24 -0.70 17.11 -1.49
C LEU A 24 -1.28 16.83 -0.10
N ILE A 25 -2.32 17.56 0.30
CA ILE A 25 -2.98 17.35 1.60
C ILE A 25 -3.57 15.94 1.68
N PHE A 26 -4.30 15.50 0.64
CA PHE A 26 -4.86 14.14 0.62
C PHE A 26 -3.79 13.06 0.65
N PHE A 27 -2.69 13.25 -0.09
CA PHE A 27 -1.55 12.34 -0.06
C PHE A 27 -0.95 12.22 1.33
N MET A 28 -0.74 13.35 2.02
CA MET A 28 -0.23 13.38 3.39
C MET A 28 -1.19 12.72 4.37
N LEU A 29 -2.50 13.00 4.27
CA LEU A 29 -3.51 12.38 5.11
C LEU A 29 -3.57 10.87 4.92
N PHE A 30 -3.51 10.40 3.67
CA PHE A 30 -3.46 8.98 3.36
C PHE A 30 -2.26 8.30 4.05
N PHE A 31 -1.08 8.91 3.98
CA PHE A 31 0.11 8.39 4.65
C PHE A 31 -0.04 8.34 6.18
N ILE A 32 -0.58 9.40 6.78
CA ILE A 32 -0.84 9.44 8.23
C ILE A 32 -1.84 8.35 8.63
N SER A 33 -2.92 8.20 7.87
CA SER A 33 -3.91 7.15 8.09
C SER A 33 -3.31 5.76 7.95
N LEU A 34 -2.42 5.53 6.98
CA LEU A 34 -1.72 4.26 6.80
C LEU A 34 -0.80 3.95 7.98
N ILE A 35 -0.04 4.93 8.45
CA ILE A 35 0.80 4.79 9.65
C ILE A 35 -0.08 4.39 10.83
N ILE A 36 -1.14 5.15 11.12
CA ILE A 36 -2.06 4.83 12.23
C ILE A 36 -2.65 3.42 12.04
N TYR A 37 -3.07 3.06 10.84
CA TYR A 37 -3.61 1.73 10.53
C TYR A 37 -2.59 0.64 10.86
N VAL A 38 -1.36 0.75 10.36
CA VAL A 38 -0.30 -0.25 10.60
C VAL A 38 0.03 -0.35 12.09
N PHE A 39 0.18 0.77 12.80
CA PHE A 39 0.46 0.75 14.25
C PHE A 39 -0.73 0.27 15.08
N SER A 40 -1.97 0.49 14.62
CA SER A 40 -3.18 0.01 15.30
C SER A 40 -3.39 -1.49 15.15
N ARG A 41 -2.75 -2.15 14.16
CA ARG A 41 -2.77 -3.62 14.06
C ARG A 41 -1.96 -4.18 15.22
N PRO A 42 -2.58 -4.91 16.15
CA PRO A 42 -1.84 -5.51 17.25
C PRO A 42 -0.86 -6.53 16.69
N LYS A 43 0.39 -6.51 17.19
CA LYS A 43 1.44 -7.52 16.90
C LYS A 43 1.00 -8.97 17.13
N LYS A 44 -0.15 -9.16 17.79
CA LYS A 44 -0.74 -10.43 18.18
C LYS A 44 -1.44 -11.19 17.04
N TYR A 45 -1.56 -10.62 15.84
CA TYR A 45 -2.19 -11.32 14.71
C TYR A 45 -1.36 -12.51 14.21
N TYR A 46 -0.03 -12.48 14.42
CA TYR A 46 0.85 -13.59 14.09
C TYR A 46 1.06 -14.55 15.26
N ARG A 47 0.37 -14.40 16.41
CA ARG A 47 0.66 -15.27 17.55
C ARG A 47 0.23 -16.72 17.31
N GLU A 48 -0.73 -16.96 16.43
CA GLU A 48 -1.12 -18.30 16.02
C GLU A 48 -0.14 -18.86 14.96
N GLU A 49 0.38 -18.04 14.06
CA GLU A 49 1.37 -18.45 13.05
C GLU A 49 2.81 -18.56 13.58
N GLU A 50 3.19 -17.74 14.56
CA GLU A 50 4.46 -17.82 15.29
C GLU A 50 4.55 -19.08 16.16
N ASN A 51 3.40 -19.62 16.57
CA ASN A 51 3.29 -20.89 17.30
C ASN A 51 2.73 -22.00 16.41
N ALA A 52 2.57 -21.75 15.10
CA ALA A 52 2.29 -22.84 14.20
C ALA A 52 3.49 -23.79 14.26
N PRO A 53 3.26 -25.09 14.44
CA PRO A 53 4.35 -26.04 14.29
C PRO A 53 5.01 -25.76 12.94
N LEU A 54 6.34 -25.75 12.88
CA LEU A 54 7.04 -25.80 11.59
C LEU A 54 6.40 -26.97 10.85
N GLU A 55 5.88 -26.73 9.65
CA GLU A 55 5.63 -27.81 8.72
C GLU A 55 7.01 -28.42 8.47
N ASP A 56 7.34 -29.48 9.21
CA ASP A 56 8.52 -30.27 8.91
C ASP A 56 8.32 -30.77 7.48
N ASP A 57 9.18 -30.33 6.57
CA ASP A 57 9.28 -30.80 5.18
C ASP A 57 9.68 -32.31 5.12
N GLU A 58 9.34 -33.13 6.12
CA GLU A 58 9.83 -34.50 6.29
C GLU A 58 8.80 -35.60 5.95
N ASP A 59 7.59 -35.26 5.50
CA ASP A 59 6.53 -36.27 5.23
C ASP A 59 6.08 -36.40 3.76
N ASP A 60 6.83 -35.91 2.76
CA ASP A 60 6.51 -36.11 1.33
C ASP A 60 7.56 -36.91 0.51
N PHE A 61 8.53 -37.55 1.18
CA PHE A 61 9.51 -38.44 0.52
C PHE A 61 9.26 -39.94 0.71
N ASN A 62 8.08 -40.34 1.17
CA ASN A 62 7.67 -41.75 1.18
C ASN A 62 6.83 -42.07 -0.07
N PHE A 63 7.47 -42.00 -1.24
CA PHE A 63 6.97 -42.69 -2.42
C PHE A 63 6.96 -44.19 -2.13
N LYS A 64 5.74 -44.71 -1.88
CA LYS A 64 5.43 -46.13 -1.69
C LYS A 64 6.22 -47.01 -2.68
N LYS A 65 6.95 -47.96 -2.09
CA LYS A 65 7.52 -49.16 -2.70
C LYS A 65 6.48 -50.00 -3.44
#